data_AF-A0A9P5V1G6-F1
#
_entry.id   AF-A0A9P5V1G6-F1
#
_cell.length_a   1.000
_cell.length_b   1.000
_cell.length_c   1.000
_cell.angle_alpha   90.00
_cell.angle_beta   90.00
_cell.angle_gamma   90.00
#
_symmetry.space_group_name_H-M   'P 1'
#
loop_
_entity.id
_entity.type
_entity.pdbx_description
1 polymer ?
#
loop_
_entity_poly.entity_id
_entity_poly.type
_entity_poly.pdbx_seq_one_letter_code
_entity_poly.pdbx_strand_id
1 'polypeptide(L)'
;MDSPCFKKPSNGCAADVLMATQDATVDTEEFDPTEMTDDSEDSESEGSDAIELAKRDNAAGTDFEAFNHGGGHRDRHHHHSRYHHHGKHYHHDKHQHHDKHPHHNKHSYHHKEHSLKQRHPWKDLCVAVGDFCGSGLYGCDFNHKALYRCSAIGERPAVIKVDAEECGGSPPVKCPCPADFVHAACGSELPEKCNADPTQLYHCPGGPGSEFEVLKKCLPGTVCGPSKEGNDATCGYESCECNGDKDYCSSQFPAHCDLKKNTIYKCVRGKLTEDKTCDGTTQECVAVGDGAICGSCKCPSDRGTCGDVFPLKCRRSATGLYKCKKGETPKLVKECLPGYCSAAPASLSSTTVFESEISKDVCIEGCLCVKKGDVCGRTFSPECKDIFANRLYMCSGVGTKPVEKEICEDGCIVQAGDDVCEEDNDPCRCMSSEDVCGSTFPPECKDIFANRLYTCSGVGTKPEEKEICEDG
;
A
#
# COMPACT_ATOMS: atom_id res chain seq x y z
N MET A 1 -21.65 3.96 31.73
CA MET A 1 -22.68 3.19 31.00
C MET A 1 -21.96 2.60 29.80
N ASP A 2 -21.51 1.36 29.93
CA ASP A 2 -20.58 0.73 28.99
C ASP A 2 -21.28 0.32 27.70
N SER A 3 -20.66 0.65 26.58
CA SER A 3 -21.10 0.33 25.22
C SER A 3 -21.09 -1.20 24.99
N PRO A 4 -22.07 -1.76 24.25
CA PRO A 4 -22.09 -3.19 23.98
C PRO A 4 -21.00 -3.61 22.99
N CYS A 5 -20.04 -4.41 23.46
CA CYS A 5 -19.01 -5.07 22.64
C CYS A 5 -19.63 -6.16 21.75
N PHE A 6 -19.71 -5.90 20.45
CA PHE A 6 -19.92 -6.95 19.44
C PHE A 6 -18.86 -6.81 18.34
N LYS A 7 -17.74 -7.53 18.48
CA LYS A 7 -16.88 -7.88 17.34
C LYS A 7 -16.91 -9.40 17.16
N LYS A 8 -17.17 -9.83 15.93
CA LYS A 8 -17.05 -11.23 15.48
C LYS A 8 -15.55 -11.54 15.26
N PRO A 9 -15.07 -12.76 15.54
CA PRO A 9 -13.69 -13.13 15.24
C PRO A 9 -13.41 -13.20 13.73
N SER A 10 -12.17 -12.91 13.35
CA SER A 10 -11.61 -13.25 12.04
C SER A 10 -11.38 -14.76 11.95
N ASN A 11 -11.73 -15.36 10.82
CA ASN A 11 -11.46 -16.79 10.57
C ASN A 11 -9.97 -16.95 10.27
N GLY A 12 -9.24 -17.71 11.11
CA GLY A 12 -7.88 -18.18 10.80
C GLY A 12 -6.87 -18.01 11.94
N CYS A 13 -6.94 -18.86 12.96
CA CYS A 13 -5.83 -19.05 13.90
C CYS A 13 -5.49 -20.54 13.97
N ALA A 14 -4.47 -20.97 13.21
CA ALA A 14 -3.72 -22.18 13.51
C ALA A 14 -2.41 -21.71 14.17
N ALA A 15 -2.14 -22.15 15.39
CA ALA A 15 -0.95 -21.79 16.14
C ALA A 15 0.04 -22.96 16.09
N ASP A 16 1.13 -22.78 15.34
CA ASP A 16 2.39 -23.48 15.55
C ASP A 16 3.35 -22.51 16.25
N VAL A 17 3.78 -22.84 17.47
CA VAL A 17 4.88 -22.16 18.16
C VAL A 17 5.86 -23.21 18.65
N LEU A 18 7.07 -23.19 18.10
CA LEU A 18 8.26 -23.83 18.64
C LEU A 18 8.84 -22.95 19.74
N MET A 19 9.05 -23.52 20.93
CA MET A 19 9.71 -22.86 22.05
C MET A 19 11.23 -22.86 21.84
N ALA A 20 11.85 -21.67 21.90
CA ALA A 20 13.29 -21.51 22.01
C ALA A 20 13.69 -21.43 23.49
N THR A 21 14.65 -22.25 23.89
CA THR A 21 15.34 -22.21 25.19
C THR A 21 16.41 -21.12 25.17
N GLN A 22 16.38 -20.19 26.14
CA GLN A 22 17.46 -19.25 26.41
C GLN A 22 18.35 -19.82 27.53
N ASP A 23 19.66 -19.90 27.26
CA ASP A 23 20.70 -19.98 28.28
C ASP A 23 21.43 -18.64 28.34
N ALA A 24 21.68 -18.19 29.57
CA ALA A 24 22.30 -16.93 29.92
C ALA A 24 23.81 -17.07 30.17
N THR A 25 24.60 -16.07 29.81
CA THR A 25 25.82 -15.58 30.50
C THR A 25 26.23 -14.24 29.86
N VAL A 26 26.28 -13.10 30.59
CA VAL A 26 27.47 -12.46 31.22
C VAL A 26 28.43 -11.92 30.13
N ASP A 27 28.81 -10.64 29.98
CA ASP A 27 29.16 -9.52 30.88
C ASP A 27 28.78 -8.17 30.21
N THR A 28 28.51 -7.13 31.00
CA THR A 28 28.41 -5.74 30.52
C THR A 28 29.52 -4.92 31.18
N GLU A 29 30.47 -4.45 30.37
CA GLU A 29 31.42 -3.42 30.79
C GLU A 29 30.77 -2.04 30.67
N GLU A 30 30.91 -1.30 31.76
CA GLU A 30 30.48 0.07 32.00
C GLU A 30 31.41 1.03 31.25
N PHE A 31 30.89 1.80 30.29
CA PHE A 31 31.64 2.84 29.60
C PHE A 31 31.11 4.22 29.99
N ASP A 32 31.96 4.99 30.68
CA ASP A 32 31.73 6.33 31.19
C ASP A 32 32.34 7.36 30.23
N PRO A 33 31.56 8.24 29.57
CA PRO A 33 32.12 9.33 28.80
C PRO A 33 32.06 10.65 29.59
N THR A 34 33.18 10.95 30.24
CA THR A 34 33.53 12.30 30.71
C THR A 34 34.01 13.16 29.55
N GLU A 35 33.46 14.38 29.48
CA GLU A 35 34.05 15.64 29.00
C GLU A 35 34.88 15.66 27.70
N MET A 36 34.31 16.31 26.67
CA MET A 36 35.06 17.20 25.77
C MET A 36 34.19 18.43 25.50
N THR A 37 34.48 19.51 26.21
CA THR A 37 34.15 20.88 25.81
C THR A 37 35.15 21.31 24.74
N ASP A 38 34.70 21.78 23.59
CA ASP A 38 35.55 22.61 22.74
C ASP A 38 34.74 23.73 22.08
N ASP A 39 35.21 24.94 22.38
CA ASP A 39 34.82 26.24 21.88
C ASP A 39 35.30 26.42 20.43
N SER A 40 34.47 27.02 19.58
CA SER A 40 34.90 27.80 18.38
C SER A 40 33.65 28.49 17.81
N GLU A 41 33.42 29.76 18.18
CA GLU A 41 33.84 30.97 17.47
C GLU A 41 33.14 31.18 16.12
N ASP A 42 32.16 32.08 16.18
CA ASP A 42 31.89 33.21 15.27
C ASP A 42 32.42 33.14 13.83
N SER A 43 31.48 33.13 12.88
CA SER A 43 31.69 33.84 11.62
C SER A 43 30.35 34.35 11.07
N GLU A 44 30.07 35.61 11.43
CA GLU A 44 29.15 36.47 10.69
C GLU A 44 29.69 36.65 9.25
N SER A 45 28.85 36.39 8.25
CA SER A 45 29.07 36.94 6.90
C SER A 45 27.80 37.64 6.43
N GLU A 46 27.82 38.96 6.58
CA GLU A 46 27.00 39.88 5.83
C GLU A 46 27.55 40.02 4.40
N GLY A 47 26.68 40.32 3.43
CA GLY A 47 27.07 40.79 2.09
C GLY A 47 26.28 40.09 0.98
N SER A 48 25.11 40.61 0.61
CA SER A 48 24.95 41.62 -0.46
C SER A 48 24.99 40.99 -1.86
N ASP A 49 23.85 40.88 -2.53
CA ASP A 49 23.49 41.84 -3.58
C ASP A 49 22.27 41.39 -4.39
N ALA A 50 21.33 42.31 -4.52
CA ALA A 50 20.23 42.26 -5.44
C ALA A 50 20.75 42.39 -6.88
N ILE A 51 20.48 41.39 -7.72
CA ILE A 51 20.55 41.55 -9.17
C ILE A 51 19.12 41.54 -9.70
N GLU A 52 18.57 42.74 -9.79
CA GLU A 52 17.43 43.09 -10.62
C GLU A 52 17.93 43.26 -12.07
N LEU A 53 17.66 42.30 -12.95
CA LEU A 53 17.94 42.43 -14.38
C LEU A 53 16.74 41.97 -15.23
N ALA A 54 16.04 42.99 -15.71
CA ALA A 54 15.49 43.16 -17.05
C ALA A 54 14.53 42.09 -17.62
N LYS A 55 13.26 42.51 -17.64
CA LYS A 55 12.28 42.21 -18.71
C LYS A 55 12.95 42.30 -20.08
N ARG A 56 12.75 41.27 -20.91
CA ARG A 56 12.94 41.37 -22.36
C ARG A 56 11.76 40.71 -23.06
N ASP A 57 10.84 41.56 -23.48
CA ASP A 57 9.89 41.26 -24.54
C ASP A 57 10.66 40.93 -25.82
N ASN A 58 10.37 39.79 -26.44
CA ASN A 58 10.65 39.57 -27.85
C ASN A 58 9.57 38.69 -28.46
N ALA A 59 8.59 39.38 -29.04
CA ALA A 59 7.73 38.85 -30.07
C ALA A 59 8.52 38.78 -31.40
N ALA A 60 8.63 37.58 -31.95
CA ALA A 60 8.83 37.29 -33.36
C ALA A 60 8.27 35.87 -33.55
N GLY A 61 7.25 35.60 -34.37
CA GLY A 61 6.99 36.21 -35.67
C GLY A 61 7.75 35.44 -36.74
N THR A 62 7.41 34.17 -36.95
CA THR A 62 7.76 33.46 -38.19
C THR A 62 6.56 32.62 -38.63
N ASP A 63 5.86 33.18 -39.60
CA ASP A 63 5.09 32.44 -40.59
C ASP A 63 5.98 31.35 -41.21
N PHE A 64 5.49 30.11 -41.27
CA PHE A 64 6.00 29.14 -42.22
C PHE A 64 4.85 28.50 -42.97
N GLU A 65 4.98 28.62 -44.28
CA GLU A 65 3.98 28.37 -45.29
C GLU A 65 3.60 26.91 -45.43
N ALA A 66 2.39 26.75 -45.94
CA ALA A 66 1.77 25.54 -46.42
C ALA A 66 2.68 24.71 -47.34
N PHE A 67 2.66 23.39 -47.14
CA PHE A 67 2.76 22.44 -48.25
C PHE A 67 1.58 21.46 -48.24
N ASN A 68 0.74 21.64 -49.25
CA ASN A 68 -0.28 20.73 -49.73
C ASN A 68 0.36 19.44 -50.29
N HIS A 69 -0.06 18.28 -49.78
CA HIS A 69 -0.31 17.04 -50.55
C HIS A 69 -1.31 16.24 -49.69
N GLY A 70 -2.47 15.74 -50.12
CA GLY A 70 -2.91 15.34 -51.46
C GLY A 70 -3.09 13.80 -51.47
N GLY A 71 -4.33 13.33 -51.29
CA GLY A 71 -4.74 11.92 -51.43
C GLY A 71 -5.20 11.30 -50.10
N GLY A 72 -6.46 10.95 -49.84
CA GLY A 72 -7.55 10.58 -50.72
C GLY A 72 -7.65 9.06 -50.81
N HIS A 73 -8.38 8.41 -49.89
CA HIS A 73 -9.17 7.21 -50.18
C HIS A 73 -10.27 7.07 -49.12
N ARG A 74 -11.50 7.00 -49.63
CA ARG A 74 -12.74 6.71 -48.91
C ARG A 74 -12.89 5.19 -48.89
N ASP A 75 -13.20 4.61 -47.75
CA ASP A 75 -14.00 3.38 -47.69
C ASP A 75 -14.98 3.44 -46.52
N ARG A 76 -16.23 3.78 -46.87
CA ARG A 76 -17.41 3.61 -46.03
C ARG A 76 -17.91 2.19 -46.24
N HIS A 77 -17.78 1.32 -45.25
CA HIS A 77 -18.60 0.11 -45.17
C HIS A 77 -19.86 0.39 -44.34
N HIS A 78 -20.96 0.66 -45.05
CA HIS A 78 -22.30 0.52 -44.52
C HIS A 78 -22.69 -0.96 -44.55
N HIS A 79 -22.87 -1.57 -43.37
CA HIS A 79 -23.67 -2.79 -43.26
C HIS A 79 -25.05 -2.43 -42.72
N HIS A 80 -26.00 -2.35 -43.65
CA HIS A 80 -27.40 -2.58 -43.36
C HIS A 80 -27.61 -4.08 -43.13
N SER A 81 -28.18 -4.45 -41.98
CA SER A 81 -28.92 -5.70 -41.86
C SER A 81 -30.33 -5.40 -41.37
N ARG A 82 -31.28 -5.92 -42.14
CA ARG A 82 -32.72 -5.75 -42.05
C ARG A 82 -33.31 -6.73 -41.03
N TYR A 83 -34.39 -6.28 -40.40
CA TYR A 83 -35.62 -7.01 -40.08
C TYR A 83 -35.55 -8.49 -39.69
N HIS A 84 -36.01 -8.80 -38.47
CA HIS A 84 -37.07 -9.78 -38.28
C HIS A 84 -38.02 -9.34 -37.15
N HIS A 85 -39.29 -9.14 -37.53
CA HIS A 85 -40.44 -9.04 -36.64
C HIS A 85 -40.93 -10.43 -36.21
N HIS A 86 -41.69 -10.41 -35.11
CA HIS A 86 -42.71 -11.37 -34.62
C HIS A 86 -42.31 -12.18 -33.38
N GLY A 87 -43.07 -11.97 -32.29
CA GLY A 87 -42.88 -12.76 -31.07
C GLY A 87 -43.81 -12.46 -29.89
N LYS A 88 -45.09 -12.18 -30.14
CA LYS A 88 -46.27 -12.42 -29.28
C LYS A 88 -46.22 -12.04 -27.78
N HIS A 89 -47.07 -11.07 -27.46
CA HIS A 89 -47.68 -10.83 -26.15
C HIS A 89 -48.32 -12.09 -25.56
N TYR A 90 -48.06 -12.35 -24.27
CA TYR A 90 -48.98 -13.10 -23.40
C TYR A 90 -49.50 -12.15 -22.32
N HIS A 91 -50.76 -11.74 -22.51
CA HIS A 91 -51.62 -11.28 -21.44
C HIS A 91 -52.03 -12.49 -20.60
N HIS A 92 -51.77 -12.45 -19.29
CA HIS A 92 -52.62 -13.14 -18.33
C HIS A 92 -53.20 -12.09 -17.39
N ASP A 93 -54.49 -11.88 -17.62
CA ASP A 93 -55.38 -11.11 -16.79
C ASP A 93 -56.38 -12.09 -16.15
N LYS A 94 -56.85 -11.72 -14.96
CA LYS A 94 -57.93 -12.30 -14.13
C LYS A 94 -57.65 -13.59 -13.37
N HIS A 95 -57.69 -13.47 -12.04
CA HIS A 95 -58.85 -13.92 -11.28
C HIS A 95 -59.08 -13.04 -10.03
N GLN A 96 -60.30 -12.51 -9.94
CA GLN A 96 -60.93 -12.01 -8.72
C GLN A 96 -61.10 -13.15 -7.72
N HIS A 97 -61.04 -12.88 -6.41
CA HIS A 97 -62.13 -13.24 -5.50
C HIS A 97 -62.02 -12.41 -4.21
N HIS A 98 -63.16 -11.85 -3.83
CA HIS A 98 -63.43 -11.20 -2.55
C HIS A 98 -63.23 -12.19 -1.39
N ASP A 99 -62.81 -11.71 -0.22
CA ASP A 99 -63.65 -11.84 0.96
C ASP A 99 -63.27 -10.87 2.08
N LYS A 100 -64.30 -10.17 2.54
CA LYS A 100 -64.34 -9.38 3.77
C LYS A 100 -64.57 -10.33 4.94
N HIS A 101 -64.12 -9.94 6.13
CA HIS A 101 -64.71 -10.12 7.48
C HIS A 101 -63.60 -10.23 8.55
N PRO A 102 -63.87 -10.09 9.85
CA PRO A 102 -64.17 -8.82 10.51
C PRO A 102 -63.20 -8.55 11.68
N HIS A 103 -63.28 -7.34 12.22
CA HIS A 103 -62.63 -6.92 13.47
C HIS A 103 -62.87 -7.91 14.62
N HIS A 104 -61.79 -8.44 15.19
CA HIS A 104 -61.79 -8.86 16.59
C HIS A 104 -60.65 -8.20 17.35
N ASN A 105 -61.07 -7.17 18.08
CA ASN A 105 -60.42 -6.61 19.24
C ASN A 105 -60.27 -7.70 20.31
N LYS A 106 -59.03 -8.08 20.65
CA LYS A 106 -58.72 -8.74 21.94
C LYS A 106 -57.33 -8.33 22.39
N HIS A 107 -57.32 -7.63 23.51
CA HIS A 107 -56.18 -7.26 24.34
C HIS A 107 -55.15 -8.38 24.43
N SER A 108 -53.94 -8.13 23.90
CA SER A 108 -52.76 -8.93 24.22
C SER A 108 -51.93 -8.14 25.23
N TYR A 109 -51.87 -8.66 26.45
CA TYR A 109 -50.92 -8.26 27.46
C TYR A 109 -49.51 -8.42 26.87
N HIS A 110 -48.82 -7.31 26.60
CA HIS A 110 -47.39 -7.30 26.35
C HIS A 110 -46.68 -7.70 27.66
N HIS A 111 -46.59 -9.01 27.91
CA HIS A 111 -45.43 -9.51 28.62
C HIS A 111 -44.23 -9.14 27.74
N LYS A 112 -43.40 -8.20 28.23
CA LYS A 112 -42.01 -8.10 27.85
C LYS A 112 -41.39 -9.46 28.16
N GLU A 113 -41.53 -10.41 27.23
CA GLU A 113 -40.57 -11.49 27.10
C GLU A 113 -39.25 -10.76 26.87
N HIS A 114 -38.46 -10.68 27.94
CA HIS A 114 -37.04 -10.40 27.81
C HIS A 114 -36.53 -11.49 26.89
N SER A 115 -36.43 -11.16 25.59
CA SER A 115 -35.67 -11.90 24.60
C SER A 115 -34.37 -12.27 25.30
N LEU A 116 -34.26 -13.54 25.67
CA LEU A 116 -33.02 -14.14 26.12
C LEU A 116 -32.11 -14.00 24.91
N LYS A 117 -31.41 -12.86 24.82
CA LYS A 117 -30.39 -12.62 23.83
C LYS A 117 -29.52 -13.85 23.89
N GLN A 118 -29.53 -14.64 22.81
CA GLN A 118 -28.78 -15.87 22.74
C GLN A 118 -27.34 -15.50 23.08
N ARG A 119 -26.90 -15.89 24.29
CA ARG A 119 -25.54 -15.64 24.72
C ARG A 119 -24.68 -16.44 23.76
N HIS A 120 -23.70 -15.77 23.17
CA HIS A 120 -22.76 -16.44 22.28
C HIS A 120 -22.19 -17.66 23.04
N PRO A 121 -22.14 -18.85 22.42
CA PRO A 121 -21.77 -20.09 23.12
C PRO A 121 -20.37 -20.04 23.73
N TRP A 122 -19.54 -19.11 23.28
CA TRP A 122 -18.16 -18.90 23.74
C TRP A 122 -18.01 -17.75 24.75
N LYS A 123 -19.12 -17.21 25.28
CA LYS A 123 -19.02 -16.16 26.31
C LYS A 123 -18.30 -16.72 27.54
N ASP A 124 -17.19 -16.08 27.90
CA ASP A 124 -16.35 -16.39 29.06
C ASP A 124 -15.57 -17.71 28.96
N LEU A 125 -15.39 -18.25 27.73
CA LEU A 125 -14.64 -19.48 27.46
C LEU A 125 -13.46 -19.24 26.51
N CYS A 126 -12.42 -20.07 26.65
CA CYS A 126 -11.24 -20.11 25.80
C CYS A 126 -11.58 -20.57 24.38
N VAL A 127 -11.09 -19.85 23.38
CA VAL A 127 -11.22 -20.23 21.96
C VAL A 127 -9.92 -20.80 21.38
N ALA A 128 -8.82 -20.68 22.12
CA ALA A 128 -7.50 -21.22 21.81
C ALA A 128 -6.77 -21.58 23.11
N VAL A 129 -5.75 -22.44 23.01
CA VAL A 129 -4.86 -22.84 24.11
C VAL A 129 -3.66 -21.88 24.15
N GLY A 130 -3.24 -21.46 25.33
CA GLY A 130 -2.12 -20.53 25.52
C GLY A 130 -2.39 -19.44 26.55
N ASP A 131 -1.51 -18.45 26.59
CA ASP A 131 -1.63 -17.29 27.48
C ASP A 131 -2.14 -16.07 26.70
N PHE A 132 -3.15 -15.40 27.26
CA PHE A 132 -3.87 -14.30 26.63
C PHE A 132 -4.08 -13.17 27.61
N CYS A 133 -3.91 -11.94 27.15
CA CYS A 133 -4.37 -10.79 27.91
C CYS A 133 -5.90 -10.73 27.91
N GLY A 134 -6.50 -10.20 28.99
CA GLY A 134 -7.95 -10.12 29.12
C GLY A 134 -8.63 -9.32 28.00
N SER A 135 -7.90 -8.42 27.34
CA SER A 135 -8.35 -7.69 26.14
C SER A 135 -8.54 -8.59 24.91
N GLY A 136 -7.88 -9.75 24.86
CA GLY A 136 -7.99 -10.74 23.79
C GLY A 136 -9.03 -11.84 24.03
N LEU A 137 -9.66 -11.88 25.20
CA LEU A 137 -10.65 -12.90 25.57
C LEU A 137 -12.08 -12.46 25.25
N TYR A 138 -12.91 -13.40 24.80
CA TYR A 138 -14.30 -13.12 24.43
C TYR A 138 -15.23 -13.11 25.65
N GLY A 139 -15.64 -11.93 26.10
CA GLY A 139 -16.51 -11.75 27.26
C GLY A 139 -16.52 -10.29 27.71
N CYS A 140 -17.36 -9.97 28.69
CA CYS A 140 -17.39 -8.61 29.27
C CYS A 140 -16.70 -8.53 30.64
N ASP A 141 -16.29 -9.68 31.19
CA ASP A 141 -15.93 -9.80 32.61
C ASP A 141 -14.42 -10.06 32.81
N PHE A 142 -13.60 -9.93 31.76
CA PHE A 142 -12.15 -10.08 31.84
C PHE A 142 -11.46 -8.72 32.06
N ASN A 143 -10.51 -8.67 32.99
CA ASN A 143 -9.68 -7.49 33.22
C ASN A 143 -8.66 -7.40 32.08
N HIS A 144 -8.70 -6.33 31.29
CA HIS A 144 -7.79 -6.11 30.16
C HIS A 144 -6.31 -6.13 30.55
N LYS A 145 -5.98 -5.80 31.81
CA LYS A 145 -4.61 -5.82 32.34
C LYS A 145 -4.20 -7.16 32.97
N ALA A 146 -5.10 -8.14 33.02
CA ALA A 146 -4.76 -9.45 33.54
C ALA A 146 -4.32 -10.39 32.41
N LEU A 147 -3.29 -11.19 32.69
CA LEU A 147 -2.85 -12.31 31.86
C LEU A 147 -3.61 -13.57 32.30
N TYR A 148 -4.18 -14.29 31.35
CA TYR A 148 -4.98 -15.49 31.54
C TYR A 148 -4.36 -16.66 30.81
N ARG A 149 -4.45 -17.88 31.37
CA ARG A 149 -4.09 -19.14 30.72
C ARG A 149 -5.33 -19.89 30.31
N CYS A 150 -5.33 -20.36 29.08
CA CYS A 150 -6.30 -21.29 28.54
C CYS A 150 -5.64 -22.65 28.33
N SER A 151 -5.99 -23.64 29.15
CA SER A 151 -5.43 -25.00 29.05
C SER A 151 -6.09 -25.83 27.95
N ALA A 152 -7.37 -25.59 27.68
CA ALA A 152 -8.11 -26.22 26.57
C ALA A 152 -9.17 -25.28 25.98
N ILE A 153 -9.53 -25.50 24.71
CA ILE A 153 -10.65 -24.81 24.05
C ILE A 153 -11.96 -25.18 24.77
N GLY A 154 -12.79 -24.19 25.09
CA GLY A 154 -14.05 -24.35 25.79
C GLY A 154 -13.95 -24.30 27.32
N GLU A 155 -12.76 -24.19 27.89
CA GLU A 155 -12.60 -23.99 29.35
C GLU A 155 -12.68 -22.52 29.74
N ARG A 156 -12.86 -22.25 31.04
CA ARG A 156 -12.76 -20.89 31.56
C ARG A 156 -11.28 -20.48 31.66
N PRO A 157 -10.89 -19.31 31.16
CA PRO A 157 -9.52 -18.80 31.31
C PRO A 157 -9.16 -18.66 32.79
N ALA A 158 -7.99 -19.18 33.19
CA ALA A 158 -7.46 -19.04 34.54
C ALA A 158 -6.58 -17.79 34.62
N VAL A 159 -6.86 -16.88 35.56
CA VAL A 159 -6.00 -15.70 35.78
C VAL A 159 -4.61 -16.16 36.25
N ILE A 160 -3.56 -15.80 35.50
CA ILE A 160 -2.16 -16.04 35.89
C ILE A 160 -1.67 -14.87 36.73
N LYS A 161 -1.84 -13.65 36.22
CA LYS A 161 -1.31 -12.42 36.81
C LYS A 161 -2.31 -11.27 36.58
N VAL A 162 -2.67 -10.57 37.65
CA VAL A 162 -3.45 -9.33 37.58
C VAL A 162 -2.47 -8.18 37.43
N ASP A 163 -2.81 -7.18 36.62
CA ASP A 163 -1.91 -6.06 36.28
C ASP A 163 -0.56 -6.55 35.72
N ALA A 164 -0.61 -7.56 34.85
CA ALA A 164 0.56 -8.01 34.13
C ALA A 164 1.04 -6.87 33.23
N GLU A 165 2.27 -6.40 33.41
CA GLU A 165 2.88 -5.35 32.56
C GLU A 165 2.79 -5.70 31.07
N GLU A 166 2.91 -6.99 30.75
CA GLU A 166 2.72 -7.58 29.42
C GLU A 166 1.30 -7.39 28.84
N CYS A 167 0.28 -7.34 29.71
CA CYS A 167 -1.11 -7.08 29.36
C CYS A 167 -1.57 -5.65 29.66
N GLY A 168 -0.73 -4.90 30.35
CA GLY A 168 -0.83 -3.49 30.64
C GLY A 168 -0.09 -2.66 29.59
N GLY A 169 0.09 -3.18 28.36
CA GLY A 169 0.48 -2.38 27.22
C GLY A 169 -0.29 -1.07 27.31
N SER A 170 0.45 0.04 27.46
CA SER A 170 -0.14 1.37 27.65
C SER A 170 -1.35 1.47 26.73
N PRO A 171 -2.54 1.91 27.24
CA PRO A 171 -3.75 1.96 26.43
C PRO A 171 -3.35 2.51 25.07
N PRO A 172 -3.66 1.79 23.97
CA PRO A 172 -3.00 1.97 22.67
C PRO A 172 -2.85 3.46 22.46
N VAL A 173 -1.59 3.92 22.52
CA VAL A 173 -1.31 5.35 22.69
C VAL A 173 -2.13 6.04 21.64
N LYS A 174 -3.18 6.73 22.07
CA LYS A 174 -4.07 7.41 21.13
C LYS A 174 -3.16 8.36 20.41
N CYS A 175 -2.99 8.14 19.13
CA CYS A 175 -2.14 8.98 18.32
C CYS A 175 -3.02 10.03 17.67
N PRO A 176 -3.13 11.20 18.31
CA PRO A 176 -3.83 12.30 17.69
C PRO A 176 -3.11 12.66 16.42
N CYS A 177 -3.89 13.01 15.41
CA CYS A 177 -3.42 13.68 14.23
C CYS A 177 -2.60 14.92 14.61
N PRO A 178 -1.42 15.12 13.99
CA PRO A 178 -0.61 16.32 14.17
C PRO A 178 -1.43 17.61 13.98
N ALA A 179 -1.02 18.70 14.64
CA ALA A 179 -1.77 19.96 14.67
C ALA A 179 -1.91 20.61 13.27
N ASP A 180 -0.93 20.35 12.42
CA ASP A 180 -0.73 20.79 11.04
C ASP A 180 -1.31 19.81 10.00
N PHE A 181 -1.97 18.74 10.46
CA PHE A 181 -2.45 17.67 9.61
C PHE A 181 -3.78 18.00 8.95
N VAL A 182 -3.70 18.54 7.72
CA VAL A 182 -4.87 18.83 6.88
C VAL A 182 -5.04 17.81 5.74
N HIS A 183 -3.98 17.06 5.47
CA HIS A 183 -3.75 16.26 4.26
C HIS A 183 -3.53 14.78 4.60
N ALA A 184 -3.53 13.90 3.60
CA ALA A 184 -3.11 12.52 3.85
C ALA A 184 -1.61 12.49 4.19
N ALA A 185 -1.16 11.60 5.07
CA ALA A 185 0.27 11.44 5.36
C ALA A 185 0.69 9.98 5.35
N CYS A 186 1.99 9.76 5.21
CA CYS A 186 2.55 8.42 5.31
C CYS A 186 2.66 7.97 6.76
N GLY A 187 2.53 6.67 7.01
CA GLY A 187 2.77 6.12 8.35
C GLY A 187 4.16 6.43 8.89
N SER A 188 5.16 6.55 8.01
CA SER A 188 6.52 6.96 8.35
C SER A 188 6.64 8.42 8.83
N GLU A 189 5.67 9.27 8.50
CA GLU A 189 5.62 10.67 8.93
C GLU A 189 4.87 10.82 10.27
N LEU A 190 4.16 9.78 10.71
CA LEU A 190 3.49 9.76 12.00
C LEU A 190 4.50 9.45 13.11
N PRO A 191 4.29 9.99 14.33
CA PRO A 191 5.22 9.75 15.44
C PRO A 191 5.45 8.25 15.69
N GLU A 192 6.70 7.82 15.88
CA GLU A 192 7.05 6.40 16.05
C GLU A 192 6.25 5.68 17.15
N LYS A 193 5.91 6.39 18.22
CA LYS A 193 5.04 5.91 19.31
C LYS A 193 3.66 5.41 18.85
N CYS A 194 3.25 5.75 17.63
CA CYS A 194 2.00 5.36 17.00
C CYS A 194 2.06 4.00 16.33
N ASN A 195 3.27 3.46 16.08
CA ASN A 195 3.47 2.22 15.33
C ASN A 195 2.64 2.19 14.03
N ALA A 196 2.56 3.34 13.35
CA ALA A 196 1.85 3.42 12.08
C ALA A 196 2.63 2.65 11.02
N ASP A 197 1.92 1.92 10.18
CA ASP A 197 2.53 1.14 9.12
C ASP A 197 3.10 2.11 8.06
N PRO A 198 4.42 2.13 7.81
CA PRO A 198 5.03 3.06 6.87
C PRO A 198 4.56 2.86 5.42
N THR A 199 3.93 1.72 5.11
CA THR A 199 3.34 1.41 3.80
C THR A 199 1.90 1.91 3.66
N GLN A 200 1.35 2.60 4.66
CA GLN A 200 -0.02 3.08 4.68
C GLN A 200 -0.10 4.61 4.62
N LEU A 201 -1.14 5.10 3.95
CA LEU A 201 -1.60 6.48 3.98
C LEU A 201 -2.69 6.61 5.02
N TYR A 202 -2.54 7.61 5.85
CA TYR A 202 -3.47 7.95 6.92
C TYR A 202 -4.13 9.29 6.66
N HIS A 203 -5.36 9.44 7.12
CA HIS A 203 -6.07 10.71 7.10
C HIS A 203 -6.80 10.96 8.42
N CYS A 204 -7.17 12.22 8.65
CA CYS A 204 -7.77 12.67 9.90
C CYS A 204 -9.19 13.18 9.67
N PRO A 205 -10.20 12.30 9.74
CA PRO A 205 -11.57 12.68 9.41
C PRO A 205 -12.14 13.75 10.37
N GLY A 206 -11.65 13.80 11.62
CA GLY A 206 -12.00 14.81 12.61
C GLY A 206 -11.10 16.04 12.63
N GLY A 207 -10.09 16.10 11.74
CA GLY A 207 -9.06 17.15 11.73
C GLY A 207 -7.97 16.94 12.78
N PRO A 208 -7.16 17.99 13.05
CA PRO A 208 -6.07 17.93 14.01
C PRO A 208 -6.54 17.47 15.40
N GLY A 209 -5.78 16.58 16.04
CA GLY A 209 -6.14 15.99 17.33
C GLY A 209 -7.08 14.79 17.29
N SER A 210 -7.73 14.50 16.14
CA SER A 210 -8.56 13.29 16.00
C SER A 210 -7.71 12.02 15.89
N GLU A 211 -8.32 10.84 16.01
CA GLU A 211 -7.65 9.60 15.63
C GLU A 211 -7.46 9.56 14.10
N PHE A 212 -6.32 9.03 13.64
CA PHE A 212 -6.10 8.80 12.22
C PHE A 212 -6.81 7.52 11.77
N GLU A 213 -7.26 7.52 10.52
CA GLU A 213 -7.84 6.36 9.86
C GLU A 213 -7.03 6.01 8.62
N VAL A 214 -6.82 4.71 8.39
CA VAL A 214 -6.18 4.20 7.16
C VAL A 214 -7.02 4.62 5.97
N LEU A 215 -6.46 5.46 5.12
CA LEU A 215 -7.10 5.91 3.89
C LEU A 215 -6.79 4.94 2.72
N LYS A 216 -5.52 4.55 2.61
CA LYS A 216 -5.02 3.67 1.55
C LYS A 216 -3.81 2.90 2.04
N LYS A 217 -3.67 1.65 1.63
CA LYS A 217 -2.42 0.88 1.78
C LYS A 217 -1.71 0.85 0.43
N CYS A 218 -0.41 1.13 0.42
CA CYS A 218 0.39 1.04 -0.79
C CYS A 218 0.51 -0.41 -1.22
N LEU A 219 0.36 -0.65 -2.52
CA LEU A 219 0.49 -1.97 -3.09
C LEU A 219 1.96 -2.40 -2.99
N PRO A 220 2.27 -3.68 -2.71
CA PRO A 220 3.64 -4.18 -2.79
C PRO A 220 4.31 -3.79 -4.12
N GLY A 221 5.53 -3.25 -4.02
CA GLY A 221 6.23 -2.57 -5.10
C GLY A 221 5.86 -1.10 -5.29
N THR A 222 5.27 -0.46 -4.28
CA THR A 222 5.16 1.00 -4.17
C THR A 222 5.49 1.42 -2.74
N VAL A 223 6.01 2.63 -2.56
CA VAL A 223 6.29 3.24 -1.25
C VAL A 223 5.34 4.39 -1.00
N CYS A 224 5.03 4.64 0.27
CA CYS A 224 4.37 5.88 0.63
C CYS A 224 5.42 7.00 0.66
N GLY A 225 5.15 8.10 -0.03
CA GLY A 225 5.96 9.30 0.02
C GLY A 225 5.14 10.58 -0.17
N PRO A 226 5.76 11.75 0.06
CA PRO A 226 5.11 13.04 -0.17
C PRO A 226 4.75 13.22 -1.64
N SER A 227 3.57 13.77 -1.91
CA SER A 227 3.15 14.10 -3.28
C SER A 227 3.94 15.28 -3.83
N LYS A 228 4.18 15.26 -5.14
CA LYS A 228 4.71 16.39 -5.92
C LYS A 228 3.88 17.68 -5.74
N GLU A 229 2.60 17.55 -5.40
CA GLU A 229 1.64 18.65 -5.48
C GLU A 229 1.33 19.36 -4.16
N GLY A 230 1.89 18.91 -3.04
CA GLY A 230 1.65 19.51 -1.73
C GLY A 230 1.91 18.54 -0.59
N ASN A 231 1.32 18.83 0.58
CA ASN A 231 1.49 18.05 1.81
C ASN A 231 0.69 16.74 1.84
N ASP A 232 0.12 16.28 0.70
CA ASP A 232 -0.61 15.02 0.63
C ASP A 232 0.36 13.86 0.35
N ALA A 233 0.31 12.79 1.13
CA ALA A 233 1.01 11.55 0.82
C ALA A 233 0.38 10.81 -0.37
N THR A 234 1.22 10.10 -1.12
CA THR A 234 0.83 9.25 -2.25
C THR A 234 1.58 7.92 -2.20
N CYS A 235 1.00 6.89 -2.81
CA CYS A 235 1.75 5.65 -3.09
C CYS A 235 2.41 5.79 -4.47
N GLY A 236 3.72 5.65 -4.52
CA GLY A 236 4.49 5.83 -5.74
C GLY A 236 5.77 5.00 -5.78
N TYR A 237 6.62 5.37 -6.71
CA TYR A 237 7.93 4.81 -6.98
C TYR A 237 9.00 5.83 -6.56
N GLU A 238 10.22 5.34 -6.36
CA GLU A 238 11.36 6.17 -5.95
C GLU A 238 12.17 6.69 -7.15
N SER A 239 12.03 6.05 -8.32
CA SER A 239 12.74 6.43 -9.55
C SER A 239 11.78 6.91 -10.64
N CYS A 240 12.34 7.62 -11.64
CA CYS A 240 11.61 8.01 -12.86
C CYS A 240 11.58 6.91 -13.92
N GLU A 241 12.21 5.78 -13.65
CA GLU A 241 12.28 4.66 -14.59
C GLU A 241 10.97 3.88 -14.58
N CYS A 242 10.63 3.33 -15.74
CA CYS A 242 9.46 2.50 -15.90
C CYS A 242 9.81 1.25 -16.69
N ASN A 243 9.08 0.17 -16.47
CA ASN A 243 9.28 -1.12 -17.12
C ASN A 243 7.93 -1.78 -17.40
N GLY A 244 7.87 -2.49 -18.53
CA GLY A 244 6.67 -3.21 -18.97
C GLY A 244 5.64 -2.32 -19.69
N ASP A 245 4.67 -2.96 -20.33
CA ASP A 245 3.63 -2.28 -21.12
C ASP A 245 2.43 -1.90 -20.23
N LYS A 246 2.64 -0.98 -19.27
CA LYS A 246 1.60 -0.50 -18.36
C LYS A 246 1.40 1.02 -18.44
N ASP A 247 0.21 1.43 -18.01
CA ASP A 247 -0.17 2.83 -17.85
C ASP A 247 0.09 3.25 -16.40
N TYR A 248 0.61 4.47 -16.20
CA TYR A 248 0.98 4.99 -14.88
C TYR A 248 0.40 6.38 -14.67
N CYS A 249 0.09 6.71 -13.43
CA CYS A 249 -0.26 8.09 -13.09
C CYS A 249 0.98 8.92 -12.80
N SER A 250 0.96 10.18 -13.24
CA SER A 250 2.00 11.16 -12.93
C SER A 250 2.29 11.29 -11.43
N SER A 251 1.28 11.08 -10.58
CA SER A 251 1.36 11.13 -9.11
C SER A 251 2.05 9.92 -8.47
N GLN A 252 2.36 8.89 -9.24
CA GLN A 252 3.15 7.74 -8.77
C GLN A 252 4.65 7.96 -8.91
N PHE A 253 5.10 9.04 -9.56
CA PHE A 253 6.51 9.30 -9.75
C PHE A 253 6.97 10.49 -8.89
N PRO A 254 8.26 10.51 -8.50
CA PRO A 254 8.83 11.63 -7.78
C PRO A 254 8.67 12.97 -8.48
N ALA A 255 8.74 14.04 -7.69
CA ALA A 255 8.61 15.41 -8.18
C ALA A 255 9.62 15.75 -9.30
N HIS A 256 10.86 15.29 -9.15
CA HIS A 256 11.97 15.55 -10.06
C HIS A 256 11.82 14.90 -11.44
N CYS A 257 10.83 14.04 -11.66
CA CYS A 257 10.55 13.44 -12.98
C CYS A 257 9.84 14.40 -13.94
N ASP A 258 9.50 15.62 -13.51
CA ASP A 258 8.91 16.68 -14.36
C ASP A 258 7.67 16.29 -15.17
N LEU A 259 6.94 15.27 -14.72
CA LEU A 259 5.71 14.83 -15.34
C LEU A 259 4.58 15.84 -15.12
N LYS A 260 3.75 15.98 -16.16
CA LYS A 260 2.54 16.78 -16.16
C LYS A 260 1.52 16.17 -15.21
N LYS A 261 0.95 17.01 -14.37
CA LYS A 261 -0.03 16.63 -13.36
C LYS A 261 -1.28 16.00 -13.96
N ASN A 262 -1.95 15.16 -13.16
CA ASN A 262 -3.22 14.51 -13.51
C ASN A 262 -3.20 13.81 -14.89
N THR A 263 -2.06 13.20 -15.25
CA THR A 263 -1.83 12.64 -16.59
C THR A 263 -1.41 11.19 -16.49
N ILE A 264 -1.97 10.37 -17.39
CA ILE A 264 -1.61 8.98 -17.61
C ILE A 264 -0.43 8.93 -18.58
N TYR A 265 0.60 8.17 -18.20
CA TYR A 265 1.81 7.93 -18.96
C TYR A 265 1.92 6.45 -19.32
N LYS A 266 2.38 6.16 -20.53
CA LYS A 266 2.77 4.80 -20.97
C LYS A 266 4.27 4.63 -20.82
N CYS A 267 4.69 3.46 -20.39
CA CYS A 267 6.11 3.13 -20.48
C CYS A 267 6.46 2.58 -21.86
N VAL A 268 7.34 3.27 -22.57
CA VAL A 268 7.83 2.86 -23.89
C VAL A 268 9.35 2.78 -23.84
N ARG A 269 9.89 1.56 -23.79
CA ARG A 269 11.34 1.28 -23.74
C ARG A 269 12.06 2.00 -22.60
N GLY A 270 11.57 1.85 -21.37
CA GLY A 270 12.17 2.49 -20.20
C GLY A 270 11.82 3.97 -20.00
N LYS A 271 11.04 4.57 -20.93
CA LYS A 271 10.72 6.00 -20.90
C LYS A 271 9.22 6.25 -20.81
N LEU A 272 8.84 7.14 -19.89
CA LEU A 272 7.47 7.60 -19.74
C LEU A 272 7.08 8.52 -20.91
N THR A 273 6.03 8.13 -21.62
CA THR A 273 5.44 8.89 -22.73
C THR A 273 4.02 9.30 -22.35
N GLU A 274 3.68 10.59 -22.46
CA GLU A 274 2.32 11.08 -22.15
C GLU A 274 1.29 10.37 -23.05
N ASP A 275 0.28 9.75 -22.45
CA ASP A 275 -0.83 9.12 -23.17
C ASP A 275 -2.08 10.00 -23.13
N LYS A 276 -2.53 10.40 -21.92
CA LYS A 276 -3.74 11.21 -21.76
C LYS A 276 -3.80 11.96 -20.44
N THR A 277 -4.14 13.25 -20.47
CA THR A 277 -4.49 14.03 -19.28
C THR A 277 -5.96 13.85 -18.89
N CYS A 278 -6.22 13.62 -17.60
CA CYS A 278 -7.57 13.51 -17.06
C CYS A 278 -8.22 14.88 -16.90
N ASP A 279 -9.56 14.93 -17.02
CA ASP A 279 -10.31 16.18 -16.76
C ASP A 279 -10.25 16.53 -15.27
N GLY A 280 -9.38 17.47 -14.90
CA GLY A 280 -9.15 17.87 -13.50
C GLY A 280 -10.39 18.39 -12.76
N THR A 281 -11.48 18.70 -13.46
CA THR A 281 -12.73 19.15 -12.82
C THR A 281 -13.58 18.00 -12.29
N THR A 282 -13.57 16.84 -12.97
CA THR A 282 -14.46 15.70 -12.64
C THR A 282 -13.73 14.38 -12.44
N GLN A 283 -12.48 14.31 -12.91
CA GLN A 283 -11.65 13.11 -12.92
C GLN A 283 -10.27 13.38 -12.33
N GLU A 284 -9.67 12.31 -11.84
CA GLU A 284 -8.29 12.29 -11.39
C GLU A 284 -7.58 11.09 -11.98
N CYS A 285 -6.29 11.19 -12.24
CA CYS A 285 -5.50 10.02 -12.55
C CYS A 285 -5.39 9.17 -11.30
N VAL A 286 -5.87 7.94 -11.38
CA VAL A 286 -5.83 6.98 -10.29
C VAL A 286 -5.08 5.74 -10.74
N ALA A 287 -4.06 5.37 -9.97
CA ALA A 287 -3.32 4.14 -10.13
C ALA A 287 -4.19 2.96 -9.67
N VAL A 288 -4.30 1.95 -10.53
CA VAL A 288 -5.03 0.71 -10.30
C VAL A 288 -4.08 -0.47 -10.51
N GLY A 289 -4.38 -1.66 -9.98
CA GLY A 289 -3.44 -2.79 -9.93
C GLY A 289 -2.58 -3.05 -11.19
N ASP A 290 -3.16 -2.97 -12.39
CA ASP A 290 -2.45 -3.20 -13.67
C ASP A 290 -2.30 -1.96 -14.57
N GLY A 291 -2.57 -0.76 -14.05
CA GLY A 291 -2.36 0.44 -14.85
C GLY A 291 -2.84 1.73 -14.20
N ALA A 292 -3.32 2.66 -15.03
CA ALA A 292 -3.84 3.93 -14.59
C ALA A 292 -5.13 4.28 -15.34
N ILE A 293 -6.06 4.92 -14.64
CA ILE A 293 -7.33 5.36 -15.23
C ILE A 293 -7.65 6.79 -14.81
N CYS A 294 -8.48 7.48 -15.60
CA CYS A 294 -9.12 8.71 -15.16
C CYS A 294 -10.36 8.37 -14.31
N GLY A 295 -10.13 8.19 -13.00
CA GLY A 295 -11.13 7.85 -12.01
C GLY A 295 -12.01 9.04 -11.62
N SER A 296 -13.23 8.76 -11.19
CA SER A 296 -14.16 9.75 -10.62
C SER A 296 -14.75 9.21 -9.31
N CYS A 297 -15.48 10.01 -8.53
CA CYS A 297 -16.15 9.51 -7.32
C CYS A 297 -17.40 8.65 -7.59
N LYS A 298 -17.60 8.23 -8.84
CA LYS A 298 -18.71 7.39 -9.31
C LYS A 298 -18.17 6.09 -9.90
N CYS A 299 -18.98 5.05 -9.81
CA CYS A 299 -18.64 3.74 -10.33
C CYS A 299 -18.35 3.77 -11.85
N PRO A 300 -17.22 3.24 -12.32
CA PRO A 300 -16.89 3.20 -13.74
C PRO A 300 -17.70 2.14 -14.51
N SER A 301 -18.18 1.10 -13.82
CA SER A 301 -18.86 -0.06 -14.41
C SER A 301 -19.85 -0.73 -13.43
N ASP A 302 -20.76 -1.56 -13.95
CA ASP A 302 -21.75 -2.35 -13.19
C ASP A 302 -21.17 -3.65 -12.61
N ARG A 303 -20.04 -3.58 -11.89
CA ARG A 303 -19.40 -4.75 -11.27
C ARG A 303 -18.83 -4.42 -9.91
N GLY A 304 -18.45 -5.44 -9.14
CA GLY A 304 -17.64 -5.22 -7.94
C GLY A 304 -16.32 -4.53 -8.33
N THR A 305 -15.91 -3.52 -7.57
CA THR A 305 -14.66 -2.79 -7.83
C THR A 305 -13.93 -2.52 -6.52
N CYS A 306 -12.61 -2.60 -6.55
CA CYS A 306 -11.76 -2.13 -5.48
C CYS A 306 -11.86 -0.63 -5.31
N GLY A 307 -11.65 -0.17 -4.08
CA GLY A 307 -11.73 1.24 -3.74
C GLY A 307 -10.58 2.06 -4.31
N ASP A 308 -9.47 1.40 -4.67
CA ASP A 308 -8.29 2.00 -5.28
C ASP A 308 -8.59 2.67 -6.63
N VAL A 309 -9.68 2.33 -7.31
CA VAL A 309 -10.13 2.99 -8.56
C VAL A 309 -10.73 4.39 -8.33
N PHE A 310 -11.03 4.74 -7.07
CA PHE A 310 -11.61 6.03 -6.72
C PHE A 310 -10.51 7.01 -6.26
N PRO A 311 -10.54 8.26 -6.75
CA PRO A 311 -9.63 9.30 -6.27
C PRO A 311 -9.69 9.47 -4.73
N LEU A 312 -8.56 9.81 -4.10
CA LEU A 312 -8.50 9.97 -2.63
C LEU A 312 -9.48 11.03 -2.10
N LYS A 313 -9.72 12.09 -2.88
CA LYS A 313 -10.73 13.13 -2.58
C LYS A 313 -12.15 12.59 -2.40
N CYS A 314 -12.44 11.40 -2.92
CA CYS A 314 -13.74 10.74 -2.77
C CYS A 314 -13.95 10.12 -1.39
N ARG A 315 -12.91 10.08 -0.54
CA ARG A 315 -12.93 9.51 0.82
C ARG A 315 -13.51 8.09 0.82
N ARG A 316 -13.07 7.28 -0.13
CA ARG A 316 -13.35 5.85 -0.21
C ARG A 316 -12.10 5.12 0.26
N SER A 317 -12.29 4.07 1.06
CA SER A 317 -11.19 3.20 1.48
C SER A 317 -10.64 2.51 0.24
N ALA A 318 -9.35 2.70 -0.07
CA ALA A 318 -8.74 2.04 -1.22
C ALA A 318 -8.72 0.51 -1.07
N THR A 319 -8.70 0.01 0.17
CA THR A 319 -8.75 -1.41 0.51
C THR A 319 -10.18 -1.96 0.58
N GLY A 320 -11.20 -1.13 0.35
CA GLY A 320 -12.60 -1.57 0.34
C GLY A 320 -12.98 -2.25 -0.98
N LEU A 321 -13.75 -3.33 -0.91
CA LEU A 321 -14.47 -3.89 -2.04
C LEU A 321 -15.87 -3.26 -2.12
N TYR A 322 -16.19 -2.65 -3.25
CA TYR A 322 -17.44 -1.92 -3.46
C TYR A 322 -18.36 -2.61 -4.46
N LYS A 323 -19.66 -2.60 -4.19
CA LYS A 323 -20.69 -2.92 -5.16
C LYS A 323 -21.01 -1.65 -5.95
N CYS A 324 -20.91 -1.77 -7.27
CA CYS A 324 -21.00 -0.64 -8.15
C CYS A 324 -22.09 -0.80 -9.22
N LYS A 325 -22.74 0.33 -9.52
CA LYS A 325 -23.61 0.53 -10.68
C LYS A 325 -23.11 1.77 -11.40
N LYS A 326 -22.84 1.68 -12.70
CA LYS A 326 -22.16 2.69 -13.50
C LYS A 326 -22.79 4.07 -13.32
N GLY A 327 -21.96 5.05 -12.96
CA GLY A 327 -22.39 6.43 -12.72
C GLY A 327 -23.04 6.70 -11.36
N GLU A 328 -23.29 5.67 -10.54
CA GLU A 328 -23.78 5.81 -9.17
C GLU A 328 -22.64 5.85 -8.14
N THR A 329 -22.98 6.22 -6.90
CA THR A 329 -22.04 6.22 -5.77
C THR A 329 -21.75 4.79 -5.32
N PRO A 330 -20.47 4.40 -5.16
CA PRO A 330 -20.11 3.04 -4.77
C PRO A 330 -20.62 2.72 -3.36
N LYS A 331 -21.07 1.48 -3.15
CA LYS A 331 -21.53 0.98 -1.85
C LYS A 331 -20.52 -0.03 -1.29
N LEU A 332 -19.91 0.27 -0.15
CA LEU A 332 -18.93 -0.61 0.48
C LEU A 332 -19.59 -1.95 0.82
N VAL A 333 -19.00 -3.04 0.34
CA VAL A 333 -19.45 -4.42 0.63
C VAL A 333 -18.62 -5.02 1.74
N LYS A 334 -17.29 -4.88 1.65
CA LYS A 334 -16.35 -5.48 2.57
C LYS A 334 -15.07 -4.65 2.62
N GLU A 335 -14.47 -4.55 3.81
CA GLU A 335 -13.11 -4.01 3.98
C GLU A 335 -12.09 -5.15 3.85
N CYS A 336 -11.03 -4.97 3.06
CA CYS A 336 -10.02 -6.02 2.84
C CYS A 336 -8.85 -5.99 3.84
N LEU A 337 -8.80 -5.02 4.76
CA LEU A 337 -7.74 -4.94 5.77
C LEU A 337 -7.66 -6.22 6.64
N PRO A 338 -6.46 -6.68 7.03
CA PRO A 338 -5.13 -6.08 6.79
C PRO A 338 -4.56 -6.30 5.37
N GLY A 339 -5.30 -7.02 4.53
CA GLY A 339 -4.94 -7.29 3.15
C GLY A 339 -5.22 -6.15 2.16
N TYR A 340 -5.28 -6.49 0.89
CA TYR A 340 -5.46 -5.57 -0.22
C TYR A 340 -6.71 -5.92 -0.99
N CYS A 341 -7.32 -4.93 -1.64
CA CYS A 341 -8.25 -5.23 -2.72
C CYS A 341 -7.46 -5.21 -4.03
N SER A 342 -7.58 -6.26 -4.83
CA SER A 342 -6.98 -6.32 -6.16
C SER A 342 -8.02 -6.69 -7.20
N ALA A 343 -7.86 -6.15 -8.41
CA ALA A 343 -8.52 -6.69 -9.57
C ALA A 343 -8.14 -8.17 -9.71
N ALA A 344 -9.14 -9.05 -9.84
CA ALA A 344 -8.86 -10.46 -10.04
C ALA A 344 -8.12 -10.63 -11.37
N PRO A 345 -6.94 -11.28 -11.40
CA PRO A 345 -6.29 -11.59 -12.65
C PRO A 345 -7.23 -12.49 -13.46
N ALA A 346 -7.39 -12.19 -14.75
CA ALA A 346 -8.25 -12.97 -15.64
C ALA A 346 -7.89 -14.48 -15.67
N SER A 347 -6.70 -14.87 -15.21
CA SER A 347 -6.16 -16.23 -15.24
C SER A 347 -6.45 -17.09 -14.00
N LEU A 348 -6.87 -16.54 -12.85
CA LEU A 348 -7.17 -17.35 -11.66
C LEU A 348 -8.56 -18.03 -11.71
N SER A 349 -9.28 -17.91 -12.84
CA SER A 349 -10.56 -18.60 -13.08
C SER A 349 -10.39 -20.09 -13.39
N SER A 350 -9.46 -20.78 -12.73
CA SER A 350 -9.31 -22.22 -12.89
C SER A 350 -9.85 -22.97 -11.67
N THR A 351 -10.86 -23.80 -11.96
CA THR A 351 -11.17 -25.11 -11.34
C THR A 351 -12.29 -25.29 -10.32
N THR A 352 -13.14 -24.31 -10.00
CA THR A 352 -14.48 -24.63 -9.44
C THR A 352 -15.59 -24.09 -10.32
N VAL A 353 -16.05 -24.98 -11.19
CA VAL A 353 -17.24 -24.87 -12.02
C VAL A 353 -18.45 -24.67 -11.11
N PHE A 354 -18.89 -23.44 -10.89
CA PHE A 354 -20.32 -23.11 -10.76
C PHE A 354 -20.50 -21.59 -10.97
N GLU A 355 -21.01 -21.30 -12.16
CA GLU A 355 -21.74 -20.12 -12.60
C GLU A 355 -21.15 -18.73 -12.32
N SER A 356 -20.53 -18.21 -13.39
CA SER A 356 -20.97 -16.98 -14.05
C SER A 356 -21.07 -15.74 -13.15
N GLU A 357 -20.00 -14.94 -13.13
CA GLU A 357 -20.07 -13.49 -13.37
C GLU A 357 -18.68 -12.85 -13.25
N ILE A 358 -18.17 -12.35 -14.37
CA ILE A 358 -17.35 -11.14 -14.55
C ILE A 358 -16.31 -10.88 -13.46
N SER A 359 -15.03 -11.17 -13.74
CA SER A 359 -13.80 -10.70 -13.06
C SER A 359 -14.08 -9.86 -11.80
N LYS A 360 -14.43 -10.53 -10.69
CA LYS A 360 -14.77 -9.84 -9.45
C LYS A 360 -13.47 -9.53 -8.75
N ASP A 361 -13.23 -8.27 -8.49
CA ASP A 361 -12.19 -7.81 -7.60
C ASP A 361 -12.27 -8.57 -6.26
N VAL A 362 -11.11 -8.99 -5.74
CA VAL A 362 -11.00 -9.88 -4.57
C VAL A 362 -10.14 -9.24 -3.49
N CYS A 363 -10.45 -9.56 -2.23
CA CYS A 363 -9.55 -9.27 -1.13
C CYS A 363 -8.42 -10.32 -1.12
N ILE A 364 -7.19 -9.85 -1.23
CA ILE A 364 -5.96 -10.63 -1.12
C ILE A 364 -5.38 -10.43 0.28
N GLU A 365 -4.87 -11.49 0.90
CA GLU A 365 -4.20 -11.39 2.21
C GLU A 365 -2.93 -10.53 2.13
N GLY A 366 -2.58 -9.84 3.23
CA GLY A 366 -1.55 -8.81 3.26
C GLY A 366 -0.11 -9.27 2.96
N CYS A 367 0.13 -10.59 2.98
CA CYS A 367 1.44 -11.20 2.79
C CYS A 367 1.56 -12.00 1.48
N LEU A 368 0.65 -11.74 0.54
CA LEU A 368 0.67 -12.34 -0.79
C LEU A 368 1.03 -11.27 -1.83
N CYS A 369 1.61 -11.72 -2.94
CA CYS A 369 1.97 -10.88 -4.06
C CYS A 369 0.75 -10.21 -4.69
N VAL A 370 0.84 -8.92 -5.01
CA VAL A 370 -0.21 -8.19 -5.75
C VAL A 370 0.13 -7.96 -7.22
N LYS A 371 1.41 -8.15 -7.59
CA LYS A 371 1.92 -8.10 -8.97
C LYS A 371 2.81 -9.32 -9.23
N LYS A 372 3.02 -9.63 -10.50
CA LYS A 372 4.08 -10.55 -10.94
C LYS A 372 5.38 -9.76 -11.06
N GLY A 373 6.52 -10.38 -10.73
CA GLY A 373 7.83 -9.75 -10.85
C GLY A 373 8.60 -9.74 -9.53
N ASP A 374 9.70 -9.02 -9.50
CA ASP A 374 10.47 -8.81 -8.27
C ASP A 374 9.89 -7.67 -7.44
N VAL A 375 9.87 -7.86 -6.12
CA VAL A 375 9.24 -6.96 -5.16
C VAL A 375 10.11 -6.83 -3.90
N CYS A 376 10.36 -5.59 -3.47
CA CYS A 376 11.08 -5.32 -2.24
C CYS A 376 10.26 -5.74 -1.02
N GLY A 377 10.89 -6.48 -0.11
CA GLY A 377 10.31 -6.95 1.15
C GLY A 377 9.71 -5.81 1.99
N ARG A 378 10.34 -4.63 1.99
CA ARG A 378 9.86 -3.44 2.72
C ARG A 378 8.51 -2.90 2.26
N THR A 379 8.02 -3.33 1.09
CA THR A 379 6.71 -2.92 0.57
C THR A 379 5.57 -3.84 1.04
N PHE A 380 5.90 -4.95 1.71
CA PHE A 380 4.91 -5.78 2.37
C PHE A 380 4.57 -5.25 3.76
N SER A 381 3.43 -5.69 4.28
CA SER A 381 2.99 -5.34 5.64
C SER A 381 4.04 -5.77 6.67
N PRO A 382 4.36 -4.96 7.69
CA PRO A 382 5.23 -5.39 8.78
C PRO A 382 4.66 -6.56 9.60
N GLU A 383 3.36 -6.84 9.47
CA GLU A 383 2.70 -8.01 10.04
C GLU A 383 3.14 -9.34 9.40
N CYS A 384 3.79 -9.28 8.23
CA CYS A 384 4.27 -10.45 7.49
C CYS A 384 5.60 -10.95 8.04
N LYS A 385 5.54 -11.75 9.12
CA LYS A 385 6.71 -12.24 9.87
C LYS A 385 7.76 -13.01 9.03
N ASP A 386 7.34 -13.60 7.91
CA ASP A 386 8.22 -14.36 7.01
C ASP A 386 8.87 -13.48 5.92
N ILE A 387 8.57 -12.18 5.88
CA ILE A 387 9.04 -11.26 4.85
C ILE A 387 9.91 -10.18 5.49
N PHE A 388 11.19 -10.16 5.14
CA PHE A 388 12.17 -9.23 5.69
C PHE A 388 12.31 -8.00 4.80
N ALA A 389 12.36 -6.81 5.41
CA ALA A 389 12.34 -5.54 4.69
C ALA A 389 13.53 -5.35 3.71
N ASN A 390 14.70 -5.88 4.05
CA ASN A 390 15.96 -5.76 3.30
C ASN A 390 16.20 -6.88 2.28
N ARG A 391 15.15 -7.57 1.82
CA ARG A 391 15.26 -8.66 0.85
C ARG A 391 14.42 -8.38 -0.39
N LEU A 392 14.88 -8.87 -1.53
CA LEU A 392 14.12 -8.88 -2.77
C LEU A 392 13.39 -10.22 -2.90
N TYR A 393 12.12 -10.19 -3.27
CA TYR A 393 11.26 -11.37 -3.42
C TYR A 393 10.74 -11.49 -4.85
N MET A 394 10.74 -12.70 -5.39
CA MET A 394 10.13 -13.05 -6.67
C MET A 394 8.65 -13.44 -6.48
N CYS A 395 7.77 -12.77 -7.21
CA CYS A 395 6.34 -13.04 -7.24
C CYS A 395 5.92 -13.68 -8.56
N SER A 396 5.46 -14.94 -8.51
CA SER A 396 5.02 -15.68 -9.70
C SER A 396 3.69 -15.15 -10.29
N GLY A 397 2.88 -14.48 -9.46
CA GLY A 397 1.62 -13.86 -9.86
C GLY A 397 0.83 -13.32 -8.67
N VAL A 398 -0.30 -12.67 -8.97
CA VAL A 398 -1.22 -12.10 -7.97
C VAL A 398 -1.78 -13.20 -7.07
N GLY A 399 -1.78 -12.99 -5.77
CA GLY A 399 -2.24 -13.93 -4.74
C GLY A 399 -1.26 -15.06 -4.41
N THR A 400 -0.04 -15.07 -4.97
CA THR A 400 0.97 -16.10 -4.67
C THR A 400 1.84 -15.72 -3.47
N LYS A 401 2.39 -16.70 -2.74
CA LYS A 401 3.36 -16.43 -1.65
C LYS A 401 4.67 -15.94 -2.28
N PRO A 402 5.24 -14.81 -1.85
CA PRO A 402 6.53 -14.35 -2.35
C PRO A 402 7.62 -15.37 -2.02
N VAL A 403 8.55 -15.57 -2.97
CA VAL A 403 9.72 -16.43 -2.79
C VAL A 403 10.94 -15.55 -2.69
N GLU A 404 11.74 -15.70 -1.64
CA GLU A 404 12.96 -14.91 -1.47
C GLU A 404 13.91 -15.13 -2.65
N LYS A 405 14.41 -14.04 -3.22
CA LYS A 405 15.34 -14.06 -4.36
C LYS A 405 16.76 -13.75 -3.92
N GLU A 406 16.97 -12.64 -3.22
CA GLU A 406 18.28 -12.19 -2.73
C GLU A 406 18.16 -11.20 -1.55
N ILE A 407 19.27 -10.99 -0.84
CA ILE A 407 19.39 -10.01 0.24
C ILE A 407 19.98 -8.74 -0.36
N CYS A 408 19.34 -7.58 -0.12
CA CYS A 408 19.87 -6.30 -0.55
C CYS A 408 20.62 -5.64 0.61
N GLU A 409 21.95 -5.57 0.51
CA GLU A 409 22.81 -5.06 1.59
C GLU A 409 22.58 -3.56 1.84
N ASP A 410 22.49 -2.77 0.77
CA ASP A 410 22.29 -1.30 0.85
C ASP A 410 20.84 -0.85 0.75
N GLY A 411 19.91 -1.79 0.57
CA GLY A 411 18.49 -1.50 0.43
C GLY A 411 17.95 -1.93 -0.92
N CYS A 412 16.63 -1.80 -1.08
CA CYS A 412 15.91 -2.32 -2.23
C CYS A 412 15.10 -1.20 -2.85
N ILE A 413 15.40 -0.82 -4.09
CA ILE A 413 14.78 0.30 -4.81
C ILE A 413 13.44 -0.12 -5.38
N VAL A 414 12.40 0.66 -5.05
CA VAL A 414 11.04 0.40 -5.50
C VAL A 414 10.76 1.22 -6.75
N GLN A 415 10.61 0.54 -7.89
CA GLN A 415 10.47 1.17 -9.20
C GLN A 415 9.23 0.71 -9.96
N ALA A 416 8.88 1.43 -11.03
CA ALA A 416 7.73 1.11 -11.87
C ALA A 416 8.03 -0.13 -12.73
N GLY A 417 8.16 -1.30 -12.13
CA GLY A 417 8.67 -2.50 -12.78
C GLY A 417 8.90 -3.65 -11.80
N ASP A 418 9.88 -4.48 -12.14
CA ASP A 418 10.56 -5.33 -11.18
C ASP A 418 11.40 -4.46 -10.26
N ASP A 419 11.21 -4.61 -8.96
CA ASP A 419 12.04 -3.93 -7.97
C ASP A 419 13.47 -4.49 -8.02
N VAL A 420 14.47 -3.71 -7.63
CA VAL A 420 15.87 -4.11 -7.70
C VAL A 420 16.54 -3.87 -6.35
N CYS A 421 17.54 -4.69 -5.99
CA CYS A 421 18.44 -4.24 -4.94
C CYS A 421 19.14 -2.97 -5.42
N GLU A 422 19.32 -2.01 -4.51
CA GLU A 422 20.29 -0.96 -4.73
C GLU A 422 21.61 -1.66 -4.95
N GLU A 423 22.10 -1.62 -6.19
CA GLU A 423 23.50 -1.95 -6.43
C GLU A 423 24.26 -0.98 -5.56
N ASP A 424 25.17 -1.49 -4.72
CA ASP A 424 25.94 -0.60 -3.86
C ASP A 424 26.51 0.50 -4.75
N ASN A 425 26.03 1.73 -4.56
CA ASN A 425 26.68 2.92 -5.08
C ASN A 425 27.95 3.16 -4.27
N ASP A 426 28.64 2.08 -3.88
CA ASP A 426 29.93 2.08 -3.29
C ASP A 426 30.86 2.68 -4.35
N PRO A 427 31.36 3.91 -4.14
CA PRO A 427 32.30 4.54 -5.05
C PRO A 427 33.57 3.68 -5.26
N CYS A 428 33.75 2.67 -4.42
CA CYS A 428 34.86 1.72 -4.40
C CYS A 428 34.62 0.49 -5.28
N ARG A 429 33.54 0.45 -6.07
CA ARG A 429 33.27 -0.63 -7.03
C ARG A 429 33.83 -0.35 -8.42
N CYS A 430 34.11 -1.42 -9.14
CA CYS A 430 34.74 -1.37 -10.45
C CYS A 430 33.85 -0.70 -11.50
N MET A 431 34.36 0.33 -12.19
CA MET A 431 33.63 0.98 -13.31
C MET A 431 33.78 0.25 -14.65
N SER A 432 34.68 -0.73 -14.73
CA SER A 432 34.98 -1.52 -15.93
C SER A 432 35.41 -2.93 -15.54
N SER A 433 35.38 -3.87 -16.48
CA SER A 433 35.91 -5.23 -16.31
C SER A 433 37.43 -5.35 -16.56
N GLU A 434 38.13 -4.24 -16.74
CA GLU A 434 39.59 -4.20 -16.91
C GLU A 434 40.26 -4.00 -15.55
N ASP A 435 41.54 -4.36 -15.43
CA ASP A 435 42.32 -4.05 -14.23
C ASP A 435 42.46 -2.53 -14.07
N VAL A 436 42.32 -2.05 -12.86
CA VAL A 436 42.33 -0.62 -12.53
C VAL A 436 43.31 -0.34 -11.39
N CYS A 437 43.99 0.80 -11.46
CA CYS A 437 44.86 1.22 -10.38
C CYS A 437 44.00 1.72 -9.21
N GLY A 438 44.38 1.40 -7.97
CA GLY A 438 43.68 1.86 -6.77
C GLY A 438 43.54 3.38 -6.70
N SER A 439 44.45 4.12 -7.34
CA SER A 439 44.40 5.59 -7.44
C SER A 439 43.24 6.12 -8.28
N THR A 440 42.56 5.28 -9.09
CA THR A 440 41.38 5.70 -9.86
C THR A 440 40.10 5.68 -9.03
N PHE A 441 40.11 5.05 -7.85
CA PHE A 441 38.97 5.05 -6.94
C PHE A 441 38.95 6.32 -6.08
N PRO A 442 37.78 6.80 -5.66
CA PRO A 442 37.67 7.96 -4.77
C PRO A 442 38.40 7.73 -3.43
N PRO A 443 38.96 8.77 -2.82
CA PRO A 443 39.74 8.66 -1.58
C PRO A 443 38.92 8.23 -0.35
N GLU A 444 37.58 8.26 -0.42
CA GLU A 444 36.70 7.67 0.59
C GLU A 444 36.79 6.14 0.68
N CYS A 445 37.40 5.48 -0.32
CA CYS A 445 37.60 4.04 -0.40
C CYS A 445 38.73 3.54 0.51
N LYS A 446 38.46 3.49 1.81
CA LYS A 446 39.45 3.16 2.85
C LYS A 446 40.14 1.81 2.66
N ASP A 447 39.48 0.85 2.01
CA ASP A 447 40.01 -0.49 1.76
C ASP A 447 40.77 -0.61 0.43
N ILE A 448 40.84 0.46 -0.37
CA ILE A 448 41.54 0.50 -1.65
C ILE A 448 42.77 1.40 -1.54
N PHE A 449 43.94 0.82 -1.75
CA PHE A 449 45.20 1.55 -1.68
C PHE A 449 45.59 2.09 -3.04
N ALA A 450 45.89 3.39 -3.11
CA ALA A 450 46.20 4.08 -4.37
C ALA A 450 47.36 3.46 -5.17
N ASN A 451 48.29 2.77 -4.51
CA ASN A 451 49.50 2.16 -5.09
C ASN A 451 49.36 0.66 -5.39
N ARG A 452 48.14 0.15 -5.56
CA ARG A 452 47.89 -1.26 -5.91
C ARG A 452 47.08 -1.35 -7.20
N LEU A 453 47.28 -2.42 -7.96
CA LEU A 453 46.46 -2.77 -9.10
C LEU A 453 45.36 -3.75 -8.64
N TYR A 454 44.13 -3.52 -9.08
CA TYR A 454 42.98 -4.34 -8.76
C TYR A 454 42.41 -4.97 -10.02
N THR A 455 41.98 -6.24 -9.91
CA THR A 455 41.24 -6.95 -10.96
C THR A 455 39.75 -6.73 -10.73
N CYS A 456 39.04 -6.42 -11.82
CA CYS A 456 37.59 -6.27 -11.81
C CYS A 456 36.93 -7.39 -12.60
N SER A 457 36.09 -8.19 -11.93
CA SER A 457 35.33 -9.27 -12.57
C SER A 457 34.15 -8.77 -13.43
N GLY A 458 33.77 -7.50 -13.29
CA GLY A 458 32.70 -6.85 -14.04
C GLY A 458 32.48 -5.41 -13.55
N VAL A 459 31.64 -4.66 -14.25
CA VAL A 459 31.15 -3.36 -13.76
C VAL A 459 30.31 -3.60 -12.51
N GLY A 460 30.51 -2.78 -11.47
CA GLY A 460 29.79 -2.84 -10.19
C GLY A 460 30.30 -3.93 -9.25
N THR A 461 31.35 -4.68 -9.58
CA THR A 461 31.90 -5.69 -8.65
C THR A 461 32.93 -5.08 -7.69
N LYS A 462 33.11 -5.72 -6.53
CA LYS A 462 34.15 -5.33 -5.57
C LYS A 462 35.53 -5.64 -6.17
N PRO A 463 36.47 -4.67 -6.22
CA PRO A 463 37.80 -4.90 -6.77
C PRO A 463 38.59 -5.89 -5.92
N GLU A 464 39.24 -6.84 -6.59
CA GLU A 464 40.14 -7.82 -5.94
C GLU A 464 41.59 -7.39 -6.18
N GLU A 465 42.38 -7.27 -5.11
CA GLU A 465 43.78 -6.87 -5.22
C GLU A 465 44.57 -7.86 -6.08
N LYS A 466 45.27 -7.35 -7.09
CA LYS A 466 46.07 -8.14 -8.03
C LYS A 466 47.56 -8.09 -7.73
N GLU A 467 48.11 -6.87 -7.63
CA GLU A 467 49.53 -6.65 -7.38
C GLU A 467 49.77 -5.29 -6.71
N ILE A 468 50.90 -5.16 -6.01
CA ILE A 468 51.35 -3.91 -5.42
C ILE A 468 52.29 -3.22 -6.42
N CYS A 469 52.02 -1.96 -6.75
CA CYS A 469 52.89 -1.17 -7.61
C CYS A 469 54.07 -0.67 -6.76
N GLU A 470 55.25 -1.28 -6.91
CA GLU A 470 56.43 -0.96 -6.08
C GLU A 470 57.08 0.39 -6.44
N ASP A 471 56.80 0.97 -7.61
CA ASP A 471 57.50 2.15 -8.14
C ASP A 471 56.63 3.41 -8.39
N GLY A 472 55.37 3.41 -7.96
CA GLY A 472 54.45 4.54 -8.16
C GLY A 472 53.80 4.53 -9.53
#